data_AF-A0A2D6YNK8-F1
#
_entry.id   AF-A0A2D6YNK8-F1
#
_cell.length_a   1.000
_cell.length_b   1.000
_cell.length_c   1.000
_cell.angle_alpha   90.00
_cell.angle_beta   90.00
_cell.angle_gamma   90.00
#
_symmetry.space_group_name_H-M   'P 1'
#
loop_
_entity.id
_entity.type
_entity.pdbx_description
1 polymer ?
#
loop_
_entity_poly.entity_id
_entity_poly.type
_entity_poly.pdbx_seq_one_letter_code
_entity_poly.pdbx_strand_id
1 'polypeptide(L)'
;MMVIAHLLGFVLIFIACTFDFMHLALMPEKIQYVLDIPSLIIVVLPTIYYAISVHGWKSYGNSWKALLGSVKNIDKGQLEPTRLCLRDLGNLSLIWGILGTFVGAILMLREMESVLSQGSLFPAVAISLITLFYGIILYMLCVVSKSRIERRLVE
;
A
#
# COMPACT_ATOMS: atom_id res chain seq x y z
N MET A 1 -6.05 -6.43 20.05
CA MET A 1 -4.63 -6.60 19.69
C MET A 1 -4.28 -6.19 18.25
N MET A 2 -5.12 -6.37 17.23
CA MET A 2 -4.74 -6.05 15.83
C MET A 2 -4.66 -4.55 15.51
N VAL A 3 -5.58 -3.72 16.02
CA VAL A 3 -5.46 -2.26 15.84
C VAL A 3 -4.11 -1.76 16.38
N ILE A 4 -3.65 -2.32 17.50
CA ILE A 4 -2.35 -1.99 18.10
C ILE A 4 -1.17 -2.35 17.18
N ALA A 5 -1.19 -3.53 16.53
CA ALA A 5 -0.12 -3.93 15.62
C ALA A 5 -0.04 -3.05 14.36
N HIS A 6 -1.19 -2.74 13.73
CA HIS A 6 -1.21 -1.81 12.61
C HIS A 6 -0.82 -0.40 13.04
N LEU A 7 -1.31 0.09 14.18
CA LEU A 7 -0.93 1.38 14.75
C LEU A 7 0.58 1.45 14.99
N LEU A 8 1.18 0.42 15.58
CA LEU A 8 2.62 0.33 15.79
C LEU A 8 3.36 0.39 14.43
N GLY A 9 2.92 -0.39 13.45
CA GLY A 9 3.49 -0.39 12.10
C GLY A 9 3.43 1.00 11.45
N PHE A 10 2.28 1.67 11.51
CA PHE A 10 2.13 3.03 10.98
C PHE A 10 2.96 4.05 11.74
N VAL A 11 3.09 3.93 13.07
CA VAL A 11 3.96 4.78 13.88
C VAL A 11 5.43 4.61 13.48
N LEU A 12 5.89 3.36 13.27
CA LEU A 12 7.25 3.09 12.82
C LEU A 12 7.50 3.62 11.40
N ILE A 13 6.53 3.48 10.49
CA ILE A 13 6.60 4.06 9.15
C ILE A 13 6.66 5.60 9.23
N PHE A 14 5.82 6.22 10.07
CA PHE A 14 5.83 7.66 10.27
C PHE A 14 7.17 8.15 10.80
N ILE A 15 7.73 7.47 11.81
CA ILE A 15 9.07 7.75 12.33
C ILE A 15 10.11 7.64 11.21
N ALA A 16 10.08 6.57 10.41
CA ALA A 16 11.00 6.38 9.30
C ALA A 16 10.90 7.48 8.22
N CYS A 17 9.69 7.90 7.86
CA CYS A 17 9.45 8.95 6.88
C CYS A 17 9.83 10.37 7.38
N THR A 18 9.83 10.57 8.69
CA THR A 18 10.13 11.87 9.31
C THR A 18 11.56 11.98 9.82
N PHE A 19 12.32 10.88 9.82
CA PHE A 19 13.69 10.88 10.30
C PHE A 19 14.64 11.65 9.36
N ASP A 20 15.35 12.62 9.92
CA ASP A 20 16.40 13.34 9.22
C ASP A 20 17.76 12.69 9.46
N PHE A 21 18.31 12.06 8.43
CA PHE A 21 19.65 11.46 8.48
C PHE A 21 20.77 12.48 8.70
N MET A 22 20.58 13.76 8.33
CA MET A 22 21.63 14.77 8.48
C MET A 22 21.78 15.26 9.92
N HIS A 23 20.66 15.40 10.63
CA HIS A 23 20.62 15.93 12.00
C HIS A 23 20.27 14.85 13.05
N LEU A 24 20.03 13.62 12.62
CA LEU A 24 19.59 12.48 13.43
C LEU A 24 18.39 12.82 14.32
N ALA A 25 17.45 13.60 13.78
CA ALA A 25 16.29 14.13 14.48
C ALA A 25 14.99 13.84 13.72
N LEU A 26 13.86 13.79 14.42
CA LEU A 26 12.54 13.68 13.79
C LEU A 26 12.08 15.05 13.32
N MET A 27 11.84 15.18 12.02
CA MET A 27 11.29 16.37 11.36
C MET A 27 9.92 16.02 10.77
N PRO A 28 8.81 16.24 11.49
CA PRO A 28 7.46 15.88 11.05
C PRO A 28 7.09 16.45 9.68
N GLU A 29 7.63 17.62 9.33
CA GLU A 29 7.41 18.28 8.04
C GLU A 29 7.83 17.43 6.84
N LYS A 30 8.78 16.49 7.00
CA LYS A 30 9.23 15.62 5.90
C LYS A 30 8.18 14.61 5.44
N ILE A 31 7.08 14.44 6.19
CA ILE A 31 5.97 13.59 5.78
C ILE A 31 5.37 14.03 4.43
N GLN A 32 5.45 15.32 4.10
CA GLN A 32 4.96 15.84 2.83
C GLN A 32 5.71 15.25 1.62
N TYR A 33 6.97 14.83 1.80
CA TYR A 33 7.78 14.25 0.73
C TYR A 33 7.32 12.85 0.33
N VAL A 34 6.60 12.16 1.20
CA VAL A 34 6.06 10.83 0.93
C VAL A 34 4.56 10.84 0.63
N LEU A 35 3.94 12.02 0.46
CA LEU A 35 2.54 12.19 0.11
C LEU A 35 2.40 12.64 -1.35
N ASP A 36 2.16 11.68 -2.25
CA ASP A 36 1.96 11.92 -3.68
C ASP A 36 0.62 11.35 -4.15
N ILE A 37 -0.31 12.24 -4.50
CA ILE A 37 -1.68 11.88 -4.90
C ILE A 37 -1.71 11.07 -6.20
N PRO A 38 -0.97 11.43 -7.28
CA PRO A 38 -0.92 10.62 -8.49
C PRO A 38 -0.47 9.18 -8.25
N SER A 39 0.58 8.99 -7.44
CA SER A 39 1.08 7.66 -7.05
C SER A 39 0.02 6.85 -6.30
N LEU A 40 -0.71 7.47 -5.36
CA LEU A 40 -1.82 6.82 -4.66
C LEU A 40 -2.92 6.36 -5.62
N ILE A 41 -3.27 7.22 -6.60
CA ILE A 41 -4.31 6.90 -7.60
C ILE A 41 -3.90 5.69 -8.43
N ILE A 42 -2.64 5.65 -8.90
CA ILE A 42 -2.10 4.55 -9.71
C ILE A 42 -2.15 3.22 -8.96
N VAL A 43 -1.93 3.22 -7.64
CA VAL A 43 -1.92 1.97 -6.86
C VAL A 43 -3.33 1.59 -6.40
N VAL A 44 -4.05 2.51 -5.76
CA VAL A 44 -5.25 2.20 -4.99
C VAL A 44 -6.47 1.98 -5.88
N LEU A 45 -6.71 2.85 -6.87
CA LEU A 45 -7.92 2.77 -7.70
C LEU A 45 -8.01 1.46 -8.49
N PRO A 46 -6.98 1.05 -9.27
CA PRO A 46 -7.09 -0.18 -10.02
C PRO A 46 -7.15 -1.40 -9.09
N THR A 47 -6.38 -1.40 -7.99
CA THR A 47 -6.43 -2.48 -6.99
C THR A 47 -7.85 -2.71 -6.46
N ILE A 48 -8.55 -1.63 -6.07
CA ILE A 48 -9.93 -1.71 -5.59
C ILE A 48 -10.86 -2.18 -6.70
N TYR A 49 -10.73 -1.60 -7.90
CA TYR A 49 -11.57 -1.93 -9.05
C TYR A 49 -11.48 -3.43 -9.41
N TYR A 50 -10.27 -3.97 -9.55
CA TYR A 50 -10.06 -5.38 -9.87
C TYR A 50 -10.50 -6.32 -8.74
N ALA A 51 -10.27 -5.96 -7.48
CA ALA A 51 -10.70 -6.79 -6.37
C ALA A 51 -12.24 -6.89 -6.29
N ILE A 52 -12.95 -5.79 -6.51
CA ILE A 52 -14.41 -5.77 -6.52
C ILE A 52 -14.96 -6.52 -7.73
N SER A 53 -14.35 -6.36 -8.91
CA SER A 53 -14.84 -7.03 -10.13
C SER A 53 -14.71 -8.55 -10.06
N VAL A 54 -13.67 -9.07 -9.38
CA VAL A 54 -13.45 -10.52 -9.23
C VAL A 54 -14.22 -11.11 -8.05
N HIS A 55 -14.22 -10.44 -6.89
CA HIS A 55 -14.72 -11.03 -5.63
C HIS A 55 -16.10 -10.50 -5.19
N GLY A 56 -16.59 -9.43 -5.83
CA GLY A 56 -17.82 -8.75 -5.48
C GLY A 56 -17.74 -7.91 -4.20
N TRP A 57 -18.71 -7.01 -4.05
CA TRP A 57 -18.80 -6.07 -2.92
C TRP A 57 -18.86 -6.71 -1.55
N LYS A 58 -19.50 -7.88 -1.43
CA LYS A 58 -19.64 -8.59 -0.16
C LYS A 58 -18.29 -9.06 0.39
N SER A 59 -17.50 -9.73 -0.45
CA SER A 59 -16.15 -10.19 -0.08
C SER A 59 -15.21 -9.01 0.15
N TYR A 60 -15.26 -7.98 -0.69
CA TYR A 60 -14.47 -6.76 -0.52
C TYR A 60 -14.79 -6.04 0.82
N GLY A 61 -16.06 -5.87 1.15
CA GLY A 61 -16.47 -5.27 2.43
C GLY A 61 -16.01 -6.10 3.63
N ASN A 62 -16.04 -7.43 3.54
CA ASN A 62 -15.50 -8.31 4.57
C ASN A 62 -13.97 -8.23 4.67
N SER A 63 -13.26 -8.06 3.55
CA SER A 63 -11.82 -7.83 3.53
C SER A 63 -11.45 -6.55 4.28
N TRP A 64 -12.22 -5.48 4.10
CA TRP A 64 -12.01 -4.23 4.84
C TRP A 64 -12.28 -4.37 6.34
N LYS A 65 -13.35 -5.10 6.70
CA LYS A 65 -13.62 -5.46 8.10
C LYS A 65 -12.49 -6.31 8.70
N ALA A 66 -11.89 -7.21 7.92
CA ALA A 66 -10.74 -8.00 8.37
C ALA A 66 -9.50 -7.11 8.55
N LEU A 67 -9.27 -6.15 7.64
CA LEU A 67 -8.14 -5.21 7.68
C LEU A 67 -8.18 -4.31 8.93
N LEU A 68 -9.31 -3.63 9.17
CA LEU A 68 -9.45 -2.65 10.24
C LEU A 68 -10.02 -3.22 11.54
N GLY A 69 -10.61 -4.42 11.49
CA GLY A 69 -11.42 -4.98 12.57
C GLY A 69 -11.09 -6.43 12.94
N SER A 70 -11.98 -7.01 13.73
CA SER A 70 -11.85 -8.40 14.18
C SER A 70 -12.36 -9.36 13.10
N VAL A 71 -11.53 -10.32 12.74
CA VAL A 71 -11.92 -11.43 11.84
C VAL A 71 -13.07 -12.25 12.44
N LYS A 72 -13.26 -12.24 13.78
CA LYS A 72 -14.29 -13.03 14.49
C LYS A 72 -15.72 -12.77 14.03
N ASN A 73 -16.00 -11.56 13.52
CA ASN A 73 -17.35 -11.15 13.12
C ASN A 73 -17.70 -11.54 11.68
N ILE A 74 -16.79 -12.21 10.97
CA ILE A 74 -17.02 -12.72 9.62
C ILE A 74 -17.61 -14.12 9.73
N ASP A 75 -18.68 -14.40 8.99
CA ASP A 75 -19.31 -15.72 8.94
C ASP A 75 -18.32 -16.79 8.42
N LYS A 76 -18.41 -18.02 8.95
CA LYS A 76 -17.48 -19.11 8.58
C LYS A 76 -17.52 -19.39 7.08
N GLY A 77 -18.70 -19.38 6.47
CA GLY A 77 -18.87 -19.58 5.02
C GLY A 77 -18.32 -18.43 4.16
N GLN A 78 -17.89 -17.32 4.76
CA GLN A 78 -17.32 -16.16 4.06
C GLN A 78 -15.82 -16.00 4.31
N LEU A 79 -15.21 -16.83 5.15
CA LEU A 79 -13.78 -16.76 5.45
C LEU A 79 -12.92 -17.01 4.21
N GLU A 80 -13.18 -18.08 3.47
CA GLU A 80 -12.38 -18.43 2.29
C GLU A 80 -12.51 -17.40 1.14
N PRO A 81 -13.72 -16.93 0.75
CA PRO A 81 -13.85 -15.83 -0.20
C PRO A 81 -13.14 -14.54 0.24
N THR A 82 -13.22 -14.21 1.54
CA THR A 82 -12.54 -13.03 2.08
C THR A 82 -11.02 -13.20 2.05
N ARG A 83 -10.51 -14.40 2.32
CA ARG A 83 -9.08 -14.71 2.24
C ARG A 83 -8.53 -14.52 0.83
N LEU A 84 -9.24 -15.04 -0.17
CA LEU A 84 -8.88 -14.89 -1.58
C LEU A 84 -8.92 -13.43 -2.02
N CYS A 85 -9.96 -12.69 -1.60
CA CYS A 85 -10.06 -11.26 -1.87
C CYS A 85 -8.91 -10.46 -1.25
N LEU A 86 -8.52 -10.73 0.00
CA LEU A 86 -7.36 -10.10 0.65
C LEU A 86 -6.04 -10.45 -0.04
N ARG A 87 -5.86 -11.71 -0.46
CA ARG A 87 -4.68 -12.13 -1.21
C ARG A 87 -4.55 -11.33 -2.49
N ASP A 88 -5.64 -11.21 -3.24
CA ASP A 88 -5.62 -10.54 -4.54
C ASP A 88 -5.50 -9.02 -4.37
N LEU A 89 -6.16 -8.40 -3.39
CA LEU A 89 -5.96 -7.00 -3.01
C LEU A 89 -4.48 -6.69 -2.73
N GLY A 90 -3.85 -7.52 -1.90
CA GLY A 90 -2.43 -7.37 -1.59
C GLY A 90 -1.57 -7.51 -2.84
N ASN A 91 -1.69 -8.62 -3.56
CA ASN A 91 -0.87 -8.89 -4.74
C ASN A 91 -1.04 -7.81 -5.83
N LEU A 92 -2.27 -7.40 -6.11
CA LEU A 92 -2.57 -6.35 -7.09
C LEU A 92 -1.96 -5.01 -6.66
N SER A 93 -2.04 -4.64 -5.38
CA SER A 93 -1.41 -3.40 -4.90
C SER A 93 0.09 -3.37 -5.14
N LEU A 94 0.78 -4.51 -4.93
CA LEU A 94 2.21 -4.62 -5.18
C LEU A 94 2.51 -4.54 -6.69
N ILE A 95 1.74 -5.24 -7.52
CA ILE A 95 1.90 -5.21 -8.98
C ILE A 95 1.70 -3.79 -9.53
N TRP A 96 0.66 -3.09 -9.09
CA TRP A 96 0.41 -1.70 -9.49
C TRP A 96 1.48 -0.73 -8.97
N GLY A 97 2.04 -0.98 -7.78
CA GLY A 97 3.22 -0.25 -7.29
C GLY A 97 4.45 -0.44 -8.17
N ILE A 98 4.76 -1.67 -8.56
CA ILE A 98 5.87 -2.00 -9.48
C ILE A 98 5.62 -1.38 -10.86
N LEU A 99 4.41 -1.53 -11.40
CA LEU A 99 4.03 -0.96 -12.69
C LEU A 99 4.15 0.57 -12.68
N GLY A 100 3.64 1.23 -11.65
CA GLY A 100 3.73 2.68 -11.51
C GLY A 100 5.18 3.18 -11.40
N THR A 101 6.06 2.42 -10.75
CA THR A 101 7.50 2.72 -10.72
C THR A 101 8.11 2.69 -12.11
N PHE A 102 7.79 1.66 -12.91
CA PHE A 102 8.24 1.59 -14.30
C PHE A 102 7.69 2.73 -15.15
N VAL A 103 6.43 3.10 -14.98
CA VAL A 103 5.83 4.25 -15.67
C VAL A 103 6.59 5.54 -15.33
N GLY A 104 6.86 5.79 -14.04
CA GLY A 104 7.65 6.94 -13.60
C GLY A 104 9.05 6.97 -14.21
N ALA A 105 9.74 5.82 -14.20
CA ALA A 105 11.06 5.69 -14.82
C ALA A 105 11.05 5.95 -16.33
N ILE A 106 10.06 5.41 -17.07
CA ILE A 106 9.92 5.61 -18.51
C ILE A 106 9.70 7.10 -18.83
N LEU A 107 8.81 7.78 -18.09
CA LEU A 107 8.55 9.20 -18.29
C LEU A 107 9.80 10.05 -18.01
N MET A 108 10.51 9.76 -16.92
CA MET A 108 11.75 10.43 -16.57
C MET A 108 12.83 10.25 -17.64
N LEU A 109 12.98 9.04 -18.19
CA LEU A 109 13.96 8.76 -19.25
C LEU A 109 13.59 9.44 -20.58
N ARG A 110 12.30 9.54 -20.88
CA ARG A 110 11.81 10.23 -22.09
C ARG A 110 12.05 11.74 -22.04
N GLU A 111 12.04 12.32 -20.85
CA GLU A 111 12.20 13.75 -20.59
C GLU A 111 13.57 14.06 -19.95
N MET A 112 14.57 13.22 -20.18
CA MET A 112 15.85 13.29 -19.46
C MET A 112 16.55 14.65 -19.60
N GLU A 113 16.53 15.28 -20.77
CA GLU A 113 17.17 16.58 -21.01
C GLU A 113 16.50 17.73 -20.21
N SER A 114 15.16 17.74 -20.17
CA SER A 114 14.41 18.73 -19.38
C SER A 114 14.57 18.48 -17.88
N VAL A 115 14.58 17.21 -17.46
CA VAL A 115 14.76 16.81 -16.06
C VAL A 115 16.14 17.19 -15.54
N LEU A 116 17.19 17.00 -16.34
CA LEU A 116 18.56 17.37 -15.98
C LEU A 116 18.75 18.89 -15.92
N SER A 117 18.23 19.63 -16.90
CA SER A 117 18.37 21.10 -16.96
C SER A 117 17.60 21.82 -15.84
N GLN A 118 16.50 21.24 -15.35
CA GLN A 118 15.69 21.81 -14.27
C GLN A 118 16.07 21.28 -12.87
N GLY A 119 17.01 20.34 -12.76
CA GLY A 119 17.39 19.73 -11.48
C GLY A 119 16.28 18.90 -10.82
N SER A 120 15.27 18.47 -11.58
CA SER A 120 14.09 17.74 -11.07
C SER A 120 14.28 16.21 -11.03
N LEU A 121 15.51 15.74 -11.27
CA LEU A 121 15.86 14.31 -11.27
C LEU A 121 15.53 13.62 -9.94
N PHE A 122 16.01 14.15 -8.82
CA PHE A 122 15.80 13.52 -7.51
C PHE A 122 14.32 13.48 -7.10
N PRO A 123 13.53 14.56 -7.25
CA PRO A 123 12.09 14.51 -7.06
C PRO A 123 11.39 13.45 -7.93
N ALA A 124 11.73 13.35 -9.22
CA ALA A 124 11.12 12.38 -10.13
C ALA A 124 11.42 10.93 -9.71
N VAL A 125 12.67 10.64 -9.34
CA VAL A 125 13.06 9.33 -8.79
C VAL A 125 12.29 9.05 -7.50
N ALA A 126 12.20 10.02 -6.59
CA ALA A 126 11.47 9.85 -5.33
C ALA A 126 10.00 9.50 -5.56
N ILE A 127 9.29 10.22 -6.45
CA ILE A 127 7.88 9.95 -6.77
C ILE A 127 7.70 8.53 -7.33
N SER A 128 8.60 8.07 -8.22
CA SER A 128 8.52 6.71 -8.75
C SER A 128 8.66 5.64 -7.65
N LEU A 129 9.56 5.87 -6.68
CA LEU A 129 9.75 4.97 -5.54
C LEU A 129 8.61 5.04 -4.53
N ILE A 130 7.99 6.22 -4.34
CA ILE A 130 6.81 6.40 -3.49
C ILE A 130 5.64 5.56 -4.02
N THR A 131 5.52 5.41 -5.34
CA THR A 131 4.50 4.54 -5.94
C THR A 131 4.69 3.08 -5.50
N LEU A 132 5.93 2.56 -5.53
CA LEU A 132 6.22 1.22 -5.01
C LEU A 132 5.95 1.11 -3.51
N PHE A 133 6.36 2.13 -2.75
CA PHE A 133 6.19 2.19 -1.31
C PHE A 133 4.73 2.04 -0.89
N TYR A 134 3.80 2.72 -1.57
CA TYR A 134 2.36 2.55 -1.31
C TYR A 134 1.85 1.14 -1.61
N GLY A 135 2.31 0.54 -2.71
CA GLY A 135 1.99 -0.85 -3.04
C GLY A 135 2.45 -1.82 -1.95
N ILE A 136 3.66 -1.63 -1.42
CA ILE A 136 4.22 -2.45 -0.34
C ILE A 136 3.41 -2.29 0.96
N ILE A 137 3.04 -1.07 1.33
CA ILE A 137 2.23 -0.82 2.53
C ILE A 137 0.90 -1.57 2.42
N LEU A 138 0.17 -1.40 1.31
CA LEU A 138 -1.14 -2.04 1.14
C LEU A 138 -1.02 -3.58 1.09
N TYR A 139 0.03 -4.10 0.44
CA TYR A 139 0.37 -5.52 0.45
C TYR A 139 0.56 -6.05 1.88
N MET A 140 1.36 -5.35 2.69
CA MET A 140 1.66 -5.74 4.07
C MET A 140 0.38 -5.80 4.93
N LEU A 141 -0.50 -4.80 4.83
CA LEU A 141 -1.79 -4.79 5.53
C LEU A 141 -2.65 -6.01 5.14
N CYS A 142 -2.69 -6.33 3.85
CA CYS A 142 -3.45 -7.46 3.32
C CYS A 142 -2.88 -8.81 3.80
N VAL A 143 -1.55 -8.97 3.82
CA VAL A 143 -0.89 -10.19 4.30
C VAL A 143 -1.21 -10.46 5.77
N VAL A 144 -1.05 -9.46 6.64
CA VAL A 144 -1.36 -9.60 8.08
C VAL A 144 -2.81 -10.00 8.31
N SER A 145 -3.73 -9.49 7.49
CA SER A 145 -5.15 -9.79 7.58
C SER A 145 -5.49 -11.18 7.06
N LYS A 146 -4.90 -11.56 5.93
CA LYS A 146 -5.05 -12.88 5.33
C LYS A 146 -4.58 -13.98 6.28
N SER A 147 -3.40 -13.85 6.89
CA SER A 147 -2.86 -14.86 7.82
C SER A 147 -3.76 -15.09 9.05
N ARG A 148 -4.54 -14.08 9.46
CA ARG A 148 -5.51 -14.23 10.55
C ARG A 148 -6.75 -15.00 10.12
N ILE A 149 -7.21 -14.80 8.89
CA ILE A 149 -8.29 -15.61 8.32
C ILE A 149 -7.83 -17.06 8.17
N GLU A 150 -6.60 -17.28 7.69
CA GLU A 150 -5.99 -18.61 7.58
C GLU A 150 -5.96 -19.33 8.92
N ARG A 151 -5.53 -18.65 10.00
CA ARG A 151 -5.58 -19.23 11.35
C ARG A 151 -7.00 -19.61 11.76
N ARG A 152 -7.99 -18.76 11.51
CA ARG A 152 -9.39 -19.03 11.88
C ARG A 152 -10.04 -20.15 11.05
N LEU A 153 -9.56 -20.40 9.84
CA LEU A 153 -10.05 -21.51 9.01
C LEU A 153 -9.64 -22.88 9.57
N VAL A 154 -8.54 -22.92 10.35
CA VAL A 154 -8.03 -24.14 10.99
C VAL A 154 -8.64 -24.35 12.39
N GLU A 155 -9.19 -23.30 13.01
CA GLU A 155 -9.88 -23.32 14.31
C GLU A 155 -11.36 -23.78 14.22
#